data_AF-A0A9D2N863-F1
#
_entry.id   AF-A0A9D2N863-F1
#
_cell.length_a   1.000
_cell.length_b   1.000
_cell.length_c   1.000
_cell.angle_alpha   90.00
_cell.angle_beta   90.00
_cell.angle_gamma   90.00
#
_symmetry.space_group_name_H-M   'P 1'
#
loop_
_entity.id
_entity.type
_entity.pdbx_description
1 polymer ?
#
loop_
_entity_poly.entity_id
_entity_poly.type
_entity_poly.pdbx_seq_one_letter_code
_entity_poly.pdbx_strand_id
1 'polypeptide(L)' 'MRDPERLNDFYEELKQIHKQNFPDWRFGQFMNNFFRWLSYSKHHDGFYPEEDEMLELLREYAAGGK' A
#
# COMPACT_ATOMS: atom_id res chain seq x y z
N MET A 1 -19.95 -9.16 7.29
CA MET A 1 -19.44 -9.16 5.90
C MET A 1 -18.99 -7.73 5.61
N ARG A 2 -17.78 -7.52 5.08
CA ARG A 2 -17.28 -6.17 4.81
C ARG A 2 -17.99 -5.59 3.59
N ASP A 3 -18.15 -4.27 3.54
CA ASP A 3 -18.73 -3.58 2.39
C ASP A 3 -17.82 -3.76 1.16
N PRO A 4 -18.30 -4.31 0.03
CA PRO A 4 -17.51 -4.40 -1.19
C PRO A 4 -17.07 -3.05 -1.75
N GLU A 5 -17.85 -1.98 -1.53
CA GLU A 5 -17.57 -0.66 -2.10
C GLU A 5 -16.28 -0.03 -1.55
N ARG A 6 -15.82 -0.45 -0.35
CA ARG A 6 -14.53 -0.02 0.22
C ARG A 6 -13.33 -0.28 -0.71
N LEU A 7 -13.45 -1.28 -1.58
CA LEU A 7 -12.39 -1.63 -2.53
C LEU A 7 -12.23 -0.57 -3.62
N ASN A 8 -13.31 0.11 -4.01
CA ASN A 8 -13.27 1.13 -5.05
C ASN A 8 -12.39 2.31 -4.63
N ASP A 9 -12.64 2.85 -3.44
CA ASP A 9 -11.87 3.96 -2.88
C ASP A 9 -10.40 3.55 -2.64
N PHE A 10 -10.19 2.36 -2.07
CA PHE A 10 -8.85 1.83 -1.85
C PHE A 10 -8.04 1.68 -3.14
N TYR A 11 -8.63 1.07 -4.18
CA TYR A 11 -7.93 0.88 -5.45
C TYR A 11 -7.70 2.18 -6.20
N GLU A 12 -8.60 3.17 -6.08
CA GLU A 12 -8.38 4.49 -6.66
C GLU A 12 -7.16 5.15 -6.03
N GLU A 13 -7.07 5.16 -4.70
CA GLU A 13 -5.94 5.74 -3.98
C GLU A 13 -4.63 4.99 -4.23
N LEU A 14 -4.65 3.66 -4.17
CA LEU A 14 -3.48 2.82 -4.48
C LEU A 14 -2.92 3.12 -5.88
N LYS A 15 -3.82 3.27 -6.86
CA LYS A 15 -3.46 3.65 -8.23
C LYS A 15 -2.80 5.03 -8.27
N GLN A 16 -3.32 6.02 -7.54
CA GLN A 16 -2.71 7.35 -7.50
C GLN A 16 -1.31 7.31 -6.86
N ILE A 17 -1.15 6.61 -5.73
CA ILE A 17 0.15 6.45 -5.05
C ILE A 17 1.17 5.80 -5.98
N HIS A 18 0.78 4.70 -6.64
CA HIS A 18 1.65 3.98 -7.58
C HIS A 18 2.05 4.88 -8.75
N LYS A 19 1.09 5.52 -9.42
CA LYS A 19 1.36 6.39 -10.57
C LYS A 19 2.27 7.58 -10.23
N GLN A 20 2.13 8.17 -9.05
CA GLN A 20 2.86 9.38 -8.68
C GLN A 20 4.28 9.08 -8.21
N ASN A 21 4.49 7.98 -7.48
CA ASN A 21 5.76 7.71 -6.79
C ASN A 21 6.59 6.62 -7.45
N PHE A 22 5.95 5.65 -8.12
CA PHE A 22 6.62 4.47 -8.68
C PHE A 22 6.14 4.15 -10.11
N PRO A 23 6.08 5.14 -11.04
CA PRO A 23 5.46 4.95 -12.36
C PRO A 23 6.12 3.86 -13.21
N ASP A 24 7.42 3.60 -13.01
CA ASP A 24 8.17 2.60 -13.77
C ASP A 24 8.04 1.18 -13.18
N TRP A 25 7.53 1.04 -11.97
CA TRP A 25 7.41 -0.26 -11.32
C TRP A 25 6.14 -0.96 -11.79
N ARG A 26 6.24 -2.26 -12.08
CA ARG A 26 5.04 -3.09 -12.28
C ARG A 26 4.30 -3.25 -10.95
N PHE A 27 2.98 -3.45 -10.99
CA PHE A 27 2.16 -3.59 -9.78
C PHE A 27 2.71 -4.62 -8.78
N GLY A 28 3.07 -5.83 -9.25
CA GLY A 28 3.63 -6.86 -8.37
C GLY A 28 4.97 -6.47 -7.72
N GLN A 29 5.81 -5.71 -8.43
CA GLN A 29 7.07 -5.20 -7.87
C GLN A 29 6.80 -4.14 -6.81
N PHE A 30 5.86 -3.22 -7.08
CA PHE A 30 5.45 -2.21 -6.12
C PHE A 30 4.93 -2.83 -4.82
N MET A 31 3.96 -3.75 -4.92
CA MET A 31 3.39 -4.40 -3.73
C MET A 31 4.43 -5.26 -3.00
N ASN A 32 5.28 -6.01 -3.72
CA ASN A 32 6.30 -6.83 -3.06
C ASN A 32 7.33 -5.98 -2.31
N ASN A 33 7.78 -4.86 -2.88
CA ASN A 33 8.69 -3.93 -2.21
C ASN A 33 8.03 -3.28 -0.98
N PHE A 34 6.77 -2.87 -1.10
CA PHE A 34 5.99 -2.33 0.02
C PHE A 34 5.85 -3.36 1.15
N PHE A 35 5.39 -4.59 0.87
CA PHE A 35 5.24 -5.61 1.90
C PHE A 35 6.57 -6.02 2.54
N ARG A 36 7.66 -5.99 1.75
CA ARG A 36 9.01 -6.19 2.26
C ARG A 36 9.37 -5.09 3.27
N TRP A 37 9.17 -3.83 2.91
CA TRP A 37 9.38 -2.71 3.82
C TRP A 37 8.50 -2.81 5.09
N LEU A 38 7.22 -3.13 4.92
CA LEU A 38 6.29 -3.28 6.04
C LEU A 38 6.76 -4.36 7.03
N SER A 39 7.21 -5.51 6.51
CA SER A 39 7.73 -6.59 7.33
C SER A 39 9.05 -6.25 8.02
N TYR A 40 10.00 -5.64 7.31
CA TYR A 40 11.35 -5.40 7.83
C TYR A 40 11.47 -4.12 8.67
N SER A 41 10.86 -3.01 8.26
CA SER A 41 10.97 -1.71 8.94
C SER A 41 9.92 -1.55 10.03
N LYS A 42 8.71 -2.10 9.85
CA LYS A 42 7.61 -1.94 10.82
C LYS A 42 7.34 -3.17 11.67
N HIS A 43 7.93 -4.32 11.32
CA HIS A 43 7.60 -5.62 11.92
C HIS A 43 6.09 -5.89 11.92
N HIS A 44 5.41 -5.37 10.90
CA HIS A 44 3.97 -5.44 10.77
C HIS A 44 3.60 -6.51 9.76
N ASP A 45 2.63 -7.34 10.10
CA ASP A 45 2.08 -8.32 9.19
C ASP A 45 1.09 -7.62 8.24
N GLY A 46 1.33 -7.74 6.94
CA GLY A 46 0.52 -7.09 5.89
C GLY A 46 -0.89 -7.67 5.70
N PHE A 47 -1.24 -8.77 6.37
CA PHE A 47 -2.58 -9.38 6.29
C PHE A 47 -3.62 -8.72 7.20
N TYR A 48 -3.19 -7.95 8.20
CA TYR A 48 -4.08 -7.44 9.25
C TYR A 48 -4.64 -6.03 9.03
N PRO A 49 -3.90 -5.07 8.45
CA PRO A 49 -4.45 -3.72 8.31
C PRO A 49 -5.68 -3.71 7.42
N GLU A 50 -6.71 -2.97 7.82
CA GLU A 50 -7.84 -2.64 6.95
C GLU A 50 -7.42 -1.57 5.92
N GLU A 51 -8.28 -1.26 4.94
CA GLU A 51 -7.89 -0.45 3.78
C GLU A 51 -7.37 0.95 4.14
N ASP A 52 -7.93 1.59 5.15
CA ASP A 52 -7.52 2.90 5.64
C ASP A 52 -6.10 2.87 6.23
N GLU A 53 -5.83 1.93 7.13
CA GLU A 53 -4.51 1.70 7.70
C GLU A 53 -3.49 1.31 6.62
N MET A 54 -3.89 0.46 5.66
CA MET A 54 -3.07 0.07 4.52
C MET A 54 -2.68 1.28 3.65
N LEU A 55 -3.61 2.22 3.42
CA LEU A 55 -3.33 3.45 2.68
C LEU A 55 -2.38 4.38 3.45
N GLU A 56 -2.51 4.49 4.77
CA GLU A 56 -1.55 5.24 5.59
C GLU A 56 -0.14 4.67 5.48
N LEU A 57 0.01 3.35 5.58
CA LEU A 57 1.28 2.65 5.41
C LEU A 57 1.86 2.83 4.00
N LEU A 58 1.02 2.78 2.96
CA LEU A 58 1.43 3.00 1.57
C LEU A 58 1.90 4.44 1.34
N ARG A 59 1.22 5.44 1.93
CA ARG A 59 1.62 6.85 1.88
C ARG A 59 2.93 7.07 2.61
N GLU A 60 3.12 6.45 3.77
CA GLU A 60 4.39 6.50 4.50
C GLU A 60 5.54 5.89 3.69
N TYR A 61 5.32 4.71 3.11
CA TYR A 61 6.30 4.07 2.23
C TYR A 61 6.66 4.95 1.04
N ALA A 62 5.65 5.55 0.39
CA ALA A 62 5.83 6.46 -0.75
C ALA A 62 6.60 7.74 -0.38
N ALA A 63 6.44 8.24 0.86
CA ALA A 63 7.16 9.41 1.37
C ALA A 63 8.65 9.12 1.70
N GLY A 64 9.15 7.92 1.40
CA GLY A 64 10.52 7.51 1.68
C GLY A 64 10.71 6.96 3.09
N GLY A 65 9.66 6.40 3.69
CA GLY A 65 9.69 5.76 5.01
C GLY A 65 10.94 4.87 5.15
N LYS A 66 11.87 5.29 6.01
CA LYS A 66 13.01 4.48 6.44
C LYS A 66 12.58 3.63 7.62
#